data_AF-A0A1M3TRB8-F1
#
_entry.id   AF-A0A1M3TRB8-F1
#
_cell.length_a   1.000
_cell.length_b   1.000
_cell.length_c   1.000
_cell.angle_alpha   90.00
_cell.angle_beta   90.00
_cell.angle_gamma   90.00
#
_symmetry.space_group_name_H-M   'P 1'
#
loop_
_entity.id
_entity.type
_entity.pdbx_description
1 polymer ?
#
loop_
_entity_poly.entity_id
_entity_poly.type
_entity_poly.pdbx_seq_one_letter_code
_entity_poly.pdbx_strand_id
1 'polypeptide(L)'
;MAGRGEMWETTAVHYYGESLQQLIHILNDPSYGSDDTLAATVLLSSYELFASPGLDHHRHVSGAVTLIRTNSHNASSEGLKGAAFWVYARQDVVMALVHECPTMLLPEEWGVEWIDQEIDEDLLGNKIIWIVAKIIAHTFWKASGVTEHSLRRNRMRLIEELETWRGSLPTPFVGIPFGTPSEEGFVKRLFAIPSTAAAMCMYHLAYLLLLAEGRNPSLAGEIPREEVDTHARSVASIASSPISDASLVQAAQPLYHSAKHISTVAEKFKMWTLLGEIENRLGFHTGHRIKQLQQQFKLV
;
A
#
# COMPACT_ATOMS: atom_id res chain seq x y z
N MET A 1 -3.59 -6.40 34.15
CA MET A 1 -4.01 -5.96 32.80
C MET A 1 -3.97 -7.07 31.75
N ALA A 2 -3.45 -8.27 32.05
CA ALA A 2 -3.37 -9.40 31.11
C ALA A 2 -4.73 -9.94 30.59
N GLY A 3 -5.80 -9.89 31.37
CA GLY A 3 -7.07 -10.56 30.99
C GLY A 3 -7.96 -9.86 29.95
N ARG A 4 -7.68 -8.60 29.56
CA ARG A 4 -8.50 -7.92 28.53
C ARG A 4 -8.03 -8.19 27.10
N GLY A 5 -6.72 -8.32 26.87
CA GLY A 5 -6.17 -8.63 25.55
C GLY A 5 -6.55 -10.04 25.09
N GLU A 6 -6.32 -11.04 25.95
CA GLU A 6 -6.67 -12.45 25.68
C GLU A 6 -8.18 -12.65 25.42
N MET A 7 -9.03 -11.87 26.09
CA MET A 7 -10.48 -11.90 25.88
C MET A 7 -10.87 -11.42 24.47
N TRP A 8 -10.27 -10.33 24.00
CA TRP A 8 -10.55 -9.80 22.65
C TRP A 8 -9.97 -10.68 21.56
N GLU A 9 -8.81 -11.28 21.77
CA GLU A 9 -8.22 -12.25 20.85
C GLU A 9 -9.12 -13.47 20.68
N THR A 10 -9.57 -14.07 21.78
CA THR A 10 -10.50 -15.22 21.75
C THR A 10 -11.81 -14.87 21.05
N THR A 11 -12.35 -13.67 21.33
CA THR A 11 -13.59 -13.18 20.72
C THR A 11 -13.42 -12.95 19.21
N ALA A 12 -12.30 -12.38 18.79
CA ALA A 12 -12.02 -12.12 17.39
C ALA A 12 -11.83 -13.41 16.59
N VAL A 13 -11.11 -14.40 17.15
CA VAL A 13 -10.96 -15.74 16.56
C VAL A 13 -12.33 -16.44 16.42
N HIS A 14 -13.19 -16.32 17.43
CA HIS A 14 -14.54 -16.90 17.39
C HIS A 14 -15.37 -16.33 16.23
N TYR A 15 -15.50 -15.01 16.14
CA TYR A 15 -16.27 -14.37 15.08
C TYR A 15 -15.65 -14.53 13.69
N TYR A 16 -14.33 -14.55 13.58
CA TYR A 16 -13.64 -14.89 12.33
C TYR A 16 -14.07 -16.30 11.85
N GLY A 17 -14.05 -17.30 12.75
CA GLY A 17 -14.47 -18.66 12.43
C GLY A 17 -15.94 -18.76 12.02
N GLU A 18 -16.84 -18.09 12.74
CA GLU A 18 -18.26 -18.06 12.40
C GLU A 18 -18.52 -17.36 11.05
N SER A 19 -17.90 -16.20 10.80
CA SER A 19 -18.03 -15.48 9.54
C SER A 19 -17.46 -16.28 8.36
N LEU A 20 -16.33 -16.97 8.55
CA LEU A 20 -15.75 -17.83 7.52
C LEU A 20 -16.67 -19.02 7.18
N GLN A 21 -17.28 -19.66 8.19
CA GLN A 21 -18.23 -20.74 7.97
C GLN A 21 -19.48 -20.27 7.21
N GLN A 22 -20.01 -19.10 7.57
CA GLN A 22 -21.15 -18.51 6.86
C GLN A 22 -20.80 -18.16 5.42
N LEU A 23 -19.62 -17.57 5.17
CA LEU A 23 -19.16 -17.26 3.83
C LEU A 23 -19.02 -18.55 2.99
N ILE A 24 -18.41 -19.60 3.53
CA ILE A 24 -18.29 -20.90 2.85
C ILE A 24 -19.67 -21.47 2.52
N HIS A 25 -20.65 -21.37 3.42
CA HIS A 25 -22.00 -21.84 3.16
C HIS A 25 -22.65 -21.08 2.01
N ILE A 26 -22.56 -19.74 2.01
CA ILE A 26 -23.10 -18.87 0.96
C ILE A 26 -22.44 -19.16 -0.39
N LEU A 27 -21.10 -19.30 -0.44
CA LEU A 27 -20.37 -19.56 -1.68
C LEU A 27 -20.67 -20.93 -2.30
N ASN A 28 -21.12 -21.90 -1.50
CA ASN A 28 -21.52 -23.23 -1.98
C ASN A 28 -22.98 -23.29 -2.44
N ASP A 29 -23.79 -22.27 -2.15
CA ASP A 29 -25.19 -22.21 -2.55
C ASP A 29 -25.37 -21.26 -3.75
N PRO A 30 -25.58 -21.79 -4.98
CA PRO A 30 -25.74 -20.98 -6.18
C PRO A 30 -27.01 -20.10 -6.17
N SER A 31 -27.92 -20.29 -5.21
CA SER A 31 -29.09 -19.43 -5.03
C SER A 31 -28.78 -18.14 -4.24
N TYR A 32 -27.64 -18.08 -3.54
CA TYR A 32 -27.21 -16.91 -2.75
C TYR A 32 -26.10 -16.12 -3.47
N GLY A 33 -26.45 -15.48 -4.58
CA GLY A 33 -25.64 -14.42 -5.17
C GLY A 33 -25.71 -13.16 -4.31
N SER A 34 -25.04 -13.14 -3.16
CA SER A 34 -25.04 -11.97 -2.27
C SER A 34 -23.95 -10.98 -2.66
N ASP A 35 -24.37 -9.73 -2.84
CA ASP A 35 -23.53 -8.54 -3.01
C ASP A 35 -22.54 -8.34 -1.84
N ASP A 36 -22.78 -9.00 -0.70
CA ASP A 36 -21.98 -8.89 0.52
C ASP A 36 -20.79 -9.86 0.54
N THR A 37 -20.73 -10.84 -0.37
CA THR A 37 -19.69 -11.89 -0.37
C THR A 37 -18.29 -11.30 -0.53
N LEU A 38 -18.12 -10.30 -1.41
CA LEU A 38 -16.84 -9.62 -1.58
C LEU A 38 -16.44 -8.86 -0.30
N ALA A 39 -17.37 -8.13 0.31
CA ALA A 39 -17.11 -7.40 1.54
C ALA A 39 -16.72 -8.34 2.69
N ALA A 40 -17.45 -9.44 2.88
CA ALA A 40 -17.13 -10.46 3.87
C ALA A 40 -15.73 -11.07 3.62
N THR A 41 -15.41 -11.41 2.37
CA THR A 41 -14.10 -11.97 1.99
C THR A 41 -12.96 -11.01 2.31
N VAL A 42 -13.11 -9.72 1.98
CA VAL A 42 -12.08 -8.70 2.19
C VAL A 42 -11.91 -8.34 3.67
N LEU A 43 -12.99 -8.40 4.47
CA LEU A 43 -12.92 -8.24 5.93
C LEU A 43 -12.22 -9.42 6.61
N LEU A 44 -12.51 -10.66 6.20
CA LEU A 44 -11.80 -11.86 6.67
C LEU A 44 -10.31 -11.80 6.29
N SER A 45 -10.00 -11.40 5.05
CA SER A 45 -8.63 -11.15 4.59
C SER A 45 -7.93 -10.07 5.42
N SER A 46 -8.65 -9.00 5.80
CA SER A 46 -8.12 -7.95 6.67
C SER A 46 -7.78 -8.49 8.05
N TYR A 47 -8.64 -9.32 8.65
CA TYR A 47 -8.35 -9.97 9.93
C TYR A 47 -7.07 -10.81 9.87
N GLU A 48 -6.90 -11.62 8.82
CA GLU A 48 -5.72 -12.48 8.66
C GLU A 48 -4.43 -11.67 8.49
N LEU A 49 -4.49 -10.52 7.82
CA LEU A 49 -3.37 -9.61 7.68
C LEU A 49 -2.82 -9.16 9.04
N PHE A 50 -3.69 -8.97 10.05
CA PHE A 50 -3.31 -8.56 11.40
C PHE A 50 -3.04 -9.74 12.36
N ALA A 51 -3.81 -10.83 12.27
CA ALA A 51 -3.75 -11.91 13.25
C ALA A 51 -2.69 -12.98 12.93
N SER A 52 -2.52 -13.31 11.65
CA SER A 52 -1.57 -14.33 11.20
C SER A 52 -1.33 -14.21 9.69
N PRO A 53 -0.56 -13.21 9.24
CA PRO A 53 -0.29 -13.01 7.82
C PRO A 53 0.45 -14.24 7.27
N GLY A 54 -0.08 -14.83 6.21
CA GLY A 54 0.43 -16.09 5.68
C GLY A 54 -0.36 -16.61 4.49
N LEU A 55 -0.40 -17.94 4.34
CA LEU A 55 -1.04 -18.60 3.20
C LEU A 55 -2.54 -18.30 3.10
N ASP A 56 -3.24 -18.17 4.22
CA ASP A 56 -4.69 -17.94 4.21
C ASP A 56 -5.04 -16.52 3.75
N HIS A 57 -4.28 -15.50 4.18
CA HIS A 57 -4.40 -14.14 3.64
C HIS A 57 -4.22 -14.10 2.11
N HIS A 58 -3.20 -14.78 1.58
CA HIS A 58 -3.00 -14.91 0.14
C HIS A 58 -4.18 -15.61 -0.56
N ARG A 59 -4.73 -16.67 0.05
CA ARG A 59 -5.89 -17.40 -0.51
C ARG A 59 -7.14 -16.53 -0.54
N HIS A 60 -7.43 -15.75 0.51
CA HIS A 60 -8.61 -14.87 0.50
C HIS A 60 -8.46 -13.69 -0.45
N VAL A 61 -7.28 -13.08 -0.59
CA VAL A 61 -7.03 -12.08 -1.64
C VAL A 61 -7.24 -12.70 -3.03
N SER A 62 -6.73 -13.90 -3.27
CA SER A 62 -6.97 -14.63 -4.52
C SER A 62 -8.45 -14.96 -4.75
N GLY A 63 -9.17 -15.37 -3.71
CA GLY A 63 -10.62 -15.63 -3.78
C GLY A 63 -11.44 -14.36 -4.06
N ALA A 64 -11.04 -13.23 -3.48
CA ALA A 64 -11.67 -11.94 -3.75
C ALA A 64 -11.56 -11.55 -5.23
N VAL A 65 -10.42 -11.80 -5.89
CA VAL A 65 -10.28 -11.60 -7.35
C VAL A 65 -11.30 -12.42 -8.13
N THR A 66 -11.48 -13.69 -7.75
CA THR A 66 -12.47 -14.55 -8.41
C THR A 66 -13.86 -13.96 -8.27
N LEU A 67 -14.26 -13.52 -7.08
CA LEU A 67 -15.56 -12.88 -6.84
C LEU A 67 -15.72 -11.59 -7.65
N ILE A 68 -14.68 -10.74 -7.69
CA ILE A 68 -14.65 -9.51 -8.48
C ILE A 68 -14.93 -9.81 -9.95
N ARG A 69 -14.24 -10.80 -10.53
CA ARG A 69 -14.41 -11.20 -11.94
C ARG A 69 -15.77 -11.85 -12.19
N THR A 70 -16.20 -12.77 -11.33
CA THR A 70 -17.47 -13.50 -11.49
C THR A 70 -18.68 -12.57 -11.42
N ASN A 71 -18.64 -11.57 -10.54
CA ASN A 71 -19.75 -10.65 -10.32
C ASN A 71 -19.58 -9.31 -11.07
N SER A 72 -18.54 -9.17 -11.90
CA SER A 72 -18.22 -7.93 -12.63
C SER A 72 -18.09 -6.69 -11.74
N HIS A 73 -17.58 -6.86 -10.50
CA HIS A 73 -17.29 -5.74 -9.63
C HIS A 73 -16.04 -5.01 -10.12
N ASN A 74 -15.99 -3.69 -9.93
CA ASN A 74 -14.89 -2.84 -10.38
C ASN A 74 -14.84 -1.53 -9.57
N ALA A 75 -13.91 -0.65 -9.90
CA ALA A 75 -13.70 0.63 -9.24
C ALA A 75 -14.90 1.58 -9.29
N SER A 76 -15.77 1.43 -10.30
CA SER A 76 -16.98 2.24 -10.50
C SER A 76 -18.23 1.61 -9.87
N SER A 77 -18.08 0.48 -9.16
CA SER A 77 -19.19 -0.12 -8.40
C SER A 77 -19.60 0.80 -7.26
N GLU A 78 -20.91 0.92 -7.02
CA GLU A 78 -21.44 1.79 -5.97
C GLU A 78 -21.60 1.06 -4.62
N GLY A 79 -21.77 1.85 -3.56
CA GLY A 79 -22.08 1.35 -2.22
C GLY A 79 -21.04 0.38 -1.67
N LEU A 80 -21.51 -0.69 -1.01
CA LEU A 80 -20.65 -1.67 -0.34
C LEU A 80 -19.68 -2.39 -1.30
N LYS A 81 -20.09 -2.62 -2.56
CA LYS A 81 -19.26 -3.28 -3.58
C LYS A 81 -18.04 -2.44 -3.93
N GLY A 82 -18.25 -1.15 -4.19
CA GLY A 82 -17.17 -0.20 -4.46
C GLY A 82 -16.21 -0.07 -3.28
N ALA A 83 -16.76 0.04 -2.07
CA ALA A 83 -15.95 0.08 -0.85
C ALA A 83 -15.11 -1.20 -0.71
N ALA A 84 -15.70 -2.38 -0.88
CA ALA A 84 -15.00 -3.66 -0.80
C ALA A 84 -13.93 -3.80 -1.88
N PHE A 85 -14.21 -3.37 -3.11
CA PHE A 85 -13.23 -3.34 -4.21
C PHE A 85 -12.01 -2.49 -3.84
N TRP A 86 -12.22 -1.29 -3.30
CA TRP A 86 -11.12 -0.38 -2.97
C TRP A 86 -10.32 -0.82 -1.73
N VAL A 87 -10.91 -1.59 -0.81
CA VAL A 87 -10.15 -2.27 0.25
C VAL A 87 -9.34 -3.44 -0.32
N TYR A 88 -9.94 -4.26 -1.19
CA TYR A 88 -9.23 -5.32 -1.93
C TYR A 88 -8.03 -4.76 -2.70
N ALA A 89 -8.22 -3.69 -3.48
CA ALA A 89 -7.18 -3.06 -4.30
C ALA A 89 -5.94 -2.67 -3.48
N ARG A 90 -6.14 -2.15 -2.26
CA ARG A 90 -5.06 -1.81 -1.33
C ARG A 90 -4.35 -3.06 -0.80
N GLN A 91 -5.09 -4.12 -0.46
CA GLN A 91 -4.50 -5.39 -0.03
C GLN A 91 -3.67 -6.03 -1.15
N ASP A 92 -4.18 -6.07 -2.38
CA ASP A 92 -3.49 -6.59 -3.56
C ASP A 92 -2.22 -5.79 -3.86
N VAL A 93 -2.27 -4.45 -3.82
CA VAL A 93 -1.09 -3.59 -3.94
C VAL A 93 -0.03 -3.90 -2.88
N VAL A 94 -0.44 -4.04 -1.62
CA VAL A 94 0.48 -4.40 -0.52
C VAL A 94 1.09 -5.79 -0.74
N MET A 95 0.29 -6.76 -1.18
CA MET A 95 0.75 -8.12 -1.47
C MET A 95 1.75 -8.14 -2.63
N ALA A 96 1.45 -7.41 -3.70
CA ALA A 96 2.31 -7.25 -4.87
C ALA A 96 3.68 -6.63 -4.50
N LEU A 97 3.69 -5.63 -3.60
CA LEU A 97 4.92 -5.05 -3.07
C LEU A 97 5.73 -6.05 -2.22
N VAL A 98 5.06 -6.82 -1.35
CA VAL A 98 5.71 -7.84 -0.51
C VAL A 98 6.38 -8.92 -1.35
N HIS A 99 5.70 -9.37 -2.41
CA HIS A 99 6.18 -10.46 -3.28
C HIS A 99 7.00 -9.97 -4.47
N GLU A 100 7.22 -8.65 -4.60
CA GLU A 100 7.89 -8.02 -5.73
C GLU A 100 7.36 -8.57 -7.07
N CYS A 101 6.04 -8.55 -7.22
CA CYS A 101 5.31 -9.05 -8.36
C CYS A 101 4.21 -8.07 -8.77
N PRO A 102 3.61 -8.22 -9.96
CA PRO A 102 2.40 -7.51 -10.36
C PRO A 102 1.22 -7.80 -9.42
N THR A 103 0.22 -6.92 -9.40
CA THR A 103 -1.07 -7.16 -8.71
C THR A 103 -1.82 -8.33 -9.36
N MET A 104 -2.62 -9.05 -8.57
CA MET A 104 -3.43 -10.18 -9.06
C MET A 104 -4.54 -9.73 -10.01
N LEU A 105 -5.15 -8.57 -9.71
CA LEU A 105 -6.04 -7.87 -10.62
C LEU A 105 -5.25 -6.79 -11.34
N LEU A 106 -5.08 -6.94 -12.66
CA LEU A 106 -4.28 -5.99 -13.43
C LEU A 106 -4.95 -4.61 -13.44
N PRO A 107 -4.20 -3.50 -13.41
CA PRO A 107 -4.78 -2.15 -13.38
C PRO A 107 -5.77 -1.87 -14.52
N GLU A 108 -5.61 -2.51 -15.67
CA GLU A 108 -6.50 -2.41 -16.83
C GLU A 108 -7.87 -3.05 -16.59
N GLU A 109 -7.97 -4.01 -15.66
CA GLU A 109 -9.20 -4.69 -15.27
C GLU A 109 -10.01 -3.91 -14.22
N TRP A 110 -9.47 -2.82 -13.66
CA TRP A 110 -10.10 -2.12 -12.53
C TRP A 110 -11.33 -1.29 -12.94
N GLY A 111 -11.53 -1.03 -14.24
CA GLY A 111 -12.70 -0.28 -14.73
C GLY A 111 -12.80 1.13 -14.18
N VAL A 112 -11.66 1.81 -13.98
CA VAL A 112 -11.62 3.18 -13.44
C VAL A 112 -12.08 4.21 -14.46
N GLU A 113 -12.89 5.16 -14.02
CA GLU A 113 -13.25 6.36 -14.77
C GLU A 113 -12.90 7.58 -13.91
N TRP A 114 -11.97 8.41 -14.39
CA TRP A 114 -11.50 9.58 -13.65
C TRP A 114 -12.19 10.84 -14.16
N ILE A 115 -12.69 11.65 -13.23
CA ILE A 115 -13.29 12.94 -13.52
C ILE A 115 -12.19 14.00 -13.61
N ASP A 116 -12.32 14.90 -14.59
CA ASP A 116 -11.43 16.07 -14.70
C ASP A 116 -11.65 17.01 -13.51
N GLN A 117 -10.55 17.54 -12.96
CA GLN A 117 -10.58 18.47 -11.81
C GLN A 117 -11.23 17.88 -10.54
N GLU A 118 -11.07 16.57 -10.33
CA GLU A 118 -11.46 15.90 -9.09
C GLU A 118 -10.82 16.56 -7.86
N ILE A 119 -11.63 16.81 -6.83
CA ILE A 119 -11.20 17.41 -5.56
C ILE A 119 -11.49 16.51 -4.35
N ASP A 120 -12.31 15.47 -4.52
CA ASP A 120 -12.62 14.50 -3.47
C ASP A 120 -11.35 13.74 -3.08
N GLU A 121 -10.94 13.90 -1.82
CA GLU A 121 -9.69 13.34 -1.32
C GLU A 121 -9.66 11.80 -1.35
N ASP A 122 -10.82 11.14 -1.24
CA ASP A 122 -10.91 9.68 -1.29
C ASP A 122 -10.80 9.17 -2.72
N LEU A 123 -11.41 9.84 -3.71
CA LEU A 123 -11.24 9.52 -5.13
C LEU A 123 -9.80 9.78 -5.60
N LEU A 124 -9.20 10.88 -5.17
CA LEU A 124 -7.78 11.18 -5.43
C LEU A 124 -6.86 10.15 -4.74
N GLY A 125 -7.21 9.72 -3.52
CA GLY A 125 -6.53 8.65 -2.80
C GLY A 125 -6.64 7.30 -3.50
N ASN A 126 -7.79 6.97 -4.07
CA ASN A 126 -8.00 5.79 -4.89
C ASN A 126 -7.19 5.84 -6.19
N LYS A 127 -7.11 7.01 -6.83
CA LYS A 127 -6.32 7.22 -8.05
C LYS A 127 -4.83 6.94 -7.85
N ILE A 128 -4.23 7.36 -6.73
CA ILE A 128 -2.81 7.02 -6.47
C ILE A 128 -2.59 5.53 -6.25
N ILE A 129 -3.54 4.80 -5.64
CA ILE A 129 -3.44 3.34 -5.50
C ILE A 129 -3.43 2.66 -6.88
N TRP A 130 -4.27 3.11 -7.81
CA TRP A 130 -4.28 2.61 -9.18
C TRP A 130 -2.98 2.94 -9.94
N ILE A 131 -2.46 4.16 -9.81
CA ILE A 131 -1.16 4.55 -10.41
C ILE A 131 -0.03 3.67 -9.84
N VAL A 132 -0.02 3.43 -8.52
CA VAL A 132 0.97 2.54 -7.88
C VAL A 132 0.87 1.12 -8.42
N ALA A 133 -0.34 0.57 -8.64
CA ALA A 133 -0.49 -0.76 -9.23
C ALA A 133 0.13 -0.85 -10.64
N LYS A 134 -0.02 0.20 -11.47
CA LYS A 134 0.65 0.28 -12.79
C LYS A 134 2.17 0.34 -12.67
N ILE A 135 2.67 1.09 -11.69
CA ILE A 135 4.10 1.21 -11.41
C ILE A 135 4.67 -0.12 -10.93
N ILE A 136 3.98 -0.84 -10.03
CA ILE A 136 4.35 -2.18 -9.59
C ILE A 136 4.45 -3.13 -10.79
N ALA A 137 3.44 -3.13 -11.66
CA ALA A 137 3.47 -3.93 -12.89
C ALA A 137 4.68 -3.55 -13.76
N HIS A 138 4.97 -2.27 -13.97
CA HIS A 138 6.16 -1.84 -14.68
C HIS A 138 7.47 -2.31 -14.04
N THR A 139 7.60 -2.15 -12.72
CA THR A 139 8.82 -2.38 -11.95
C THR A 139 9.14 -3.87 -11.79
N PHE A 140 8.12 -4.72 -11.63
CA PHE A 140 8.30 -6.14 -11.27
C PHE A 140 7.85 -7.15 -12.33
N TRP A 141 7.08 -6.75 -13.35
CA TRP A 141 6.65 -7.69 -14.41
C TRP A 141 7.83 -8.19 -15.26
N LYS A 142 7.85 -9.50 -15.50
CA LYS A 142 8.92 -10.18 -16.27
C LYS A 142 8.46 -10.62 -17.66
N ALA A 143 8.13 -9.67 -18.54
CA ALA A 143 7.80 -9.99 -19.93
C ALA A 143 9.07 -10.28 -20.75
N SER A 144 9.09 -11.42 -21.44
CA SER A 144 10.09 -11.74 -22.45
C SER A 144 9.92 -10.83 -23.67
N GLY A 145 11.02 -10.25 -24.18
CA GLY A 145 11.01 -9.47 -25.42
C GLY A 145 10.72 -7.97 -25.30
N VAL A 146 10.61 -7.41 -24.09
CA VAL A 146 10.50 -5.95 -23.91
C VAL A 146 11.87 -5.30 -24.07
N THR A 147 11.98 -4.35 -25.00
CA THR A 147 13.22 -3.59 -25.22
C THR A 147 13.45 -2.56 -24.12
N GLU A 148 14.73 -2.25 -23.83
CA GLU A 148 15.09 -1.20 -22.87
C GLU A 148 14.45 0.15 -23.22
N HIS A 149 14.40 0.50 -24.51
CA HIS A 149 13.73 1.71 -24.98
C HIS A 149 12.24 1.73 -24.60
N SER A 150 11.54 0.59 -24.71
CA SER A 150 10.13 0.51 -24.34
C SER A 150 9.92 0.73 -22.84
N LEU A 151 10.79 0.12 -22.01
CA LEU A 151 10.77 0.33 -20.56
C LEU A 151 11.03 1.80 -20.20
N ARG A 152 12.06 2.43 -20.79
CA ARG A 152 12.35 3.86 -20.60
C ARG A 152 11.14 4.74 -20.91
N ARG A 153 10.50 4.52 -22.06
CA ARG A 153 9.32 5.28 -22.49
C ARG A 153 8.15 5.09 -21.52
N ASN A 154 7.86 3.85 -21.11
CA ASN A 154 6.77 3.58 -20.18
C ASN A 154 7.02 4.21 -18.81
N ARG A 155 8.27 4.18 -18.32
CA ARG A 155 8.64 4.88 -17.08
C ARG A 155 8.37 6.38 -17.17
N MET A 156 8.81 7.04 -18.24
CA MET A 156 8.56 8.48 -18.42
C MET A 156 7.06 8.80 -18.40
N ARG A 157 6.24 8.00 -19.09
CA ARG A 157 4.78 8.13 -19.07
C ARG A 157 4.20 8.00 -17.65
N LEU A 158 4.69 7.04 -16.86
CA LEU A 158 4.23 6.84 -15.48
C LEU A 158 4.64 8.00 -14.56
N ILE A 159 5.83 8.58 -14.76
CA ILE A 159 6.25 9.80 -14.05
C ILE A 159 5.34 10.97 -14.43
N GLU A 160 5.08 11.18 -15.72
CA GLU A 160 4.17 12.24 -16.20
C GLU A 160 2.76 12.09 -15.60
N GLU A 161 2.23 10.87 -15.55
CA GLU A 161 0.91 10.57 -14.96
C GLU A 161 0.89 10.82 -13.44
N LEU A 162 1.95 10.44 -12.73
CA LEU A 162 2.11 10.66 -11.30
C LEU A 162 2.22 12.16 -10.96
N GLU A 163 2.96 12.92 -11.77
CA GLU A 163 3.09 14.37 -11.62
C GLU A 163 1.82 15.12 -12.02
N THR A 164 1.09 14.63 -13.03
CA THR A 164 -0.24 15.15 -13.38
C THR A 164 -1.20 14.98 -12.21
N TRP A 165 -1.20 13.80 -11.56
CA TRP A 165 -1.96 13.58 -10.34
C TRP A 165 -1.50 14.50 -9.20
N ARG A 166 -0.18 14.67 -9.01
CA ARG A 166 0.34 15.54 -7.96
C ARG A 166 -0.03 17.01 -8.16
N GLY A 167 0.03 17.48 -9.40
CA GLY A 167 -0.31 18.85 -9.78
C GLY A 167 -1.81 19.17 -9.66
N SER A 168 -2.68 18.16 -9.64
CA SER A 168 -4.13 18.34 -9.47
C SER A 168 -4.58 18.33 -8.01
N LEU A 169 -3.69 18.06 -7.04
CA LEU A 169 -4.10 17.85 -5.66
C LEU A 169 -4.57 19.15 -4.97
N PRO A 170 -5.66 19.11 -4.19
CA PRO A 170 -6.06 20.22 -3.34
C PRO A 170 -5.11 20.36 -2.14
N THR A 171 -5.21 21.51 -1.47
CA THR A 171 -4.35 21.90 -0.34
C THR A 171 -4.23 20.85 0.79
N PRO A 172 -5.27 20.05 1.14
CA PRO A 172 -5.17 19.03 2.19
C PRO A 172 -4.08 17.97 1.99
N PHE A 173 -3.60 17.75 0.77
CA PHE A 173 -2.51 16.80 0.47
C PHE A 173 -1.11 17.33 0.79
N VAL A 174 -0.93 18.65 0.94
CA VAL A 174 0.40 19.23 1.18
C VAL A 174 0.91 18.90 2.59
N GLY A 175 0.00 18.89 3.57
CA GLY A 175 0.32 18.79 4.99
C GLY A 175 1.09 20.03 5.50
N ILE A 176 0.69 20.57 6.65
CA ILE A 176 1.31 21.77 7.21
C ILE A 176 2.53 21.36 8.06
N PRO A 177 3.77 21.75 7.70
CA PRO A 177 4.93 21.44 8.51
C PRO A 177 4.84 22.11 9.88
N PHE A 178 5.18 21.40 10.95
CA PHE A 178 5.15 21.93 12.30
C PHE A 178 6.20 21.30 13.21
N GLY A 179 6.53 22.03 14.29
CA GLY A 179 7.55 21.61 15.25
C GLY A 179 8.98 21.76 14.72
N THR A 180 9.94 21.39 15.56
CA THR A 180 11.34 21.32 15.16
C THR A 180 11.61 20.02 14.40
N PRO A 181 12.50 20.03 13.38
CA PRO A 181 12.98 18.80 12.79
C PRO A 181 13.54 17.85 13.85
N SER A 182 13.39 16.54 13.62
CA SER A 182 14.10 15.51 14.40
C SER A 182 15.63 15.62 14.22
N GLU A 183 16.39 14.89 15.04
CA GLU A 183 17.86 14.83 14.91
C GLU A 183 18.29 14.35 13.51
N GLU A 184 17.50 13.49 12.89
CA GLU A 184 17.69 12.99 11.53
C GLU A 184 17.20 13.97 10.44
N GLY A 185 16.65 15.12 10.81
CA GLY A 185 16.17 16.15 9.89
C GLY A 185 14.73 15.95 9.38
N PHE A 186 14.01 14.92 9.83
CA PHE A 186 12.60 14.72 9.44
C PHE A 186 11.68 15.80 10.01
N VAL A 187 10.77 16.32 9.18
CA VAL A 187 9.87 17.43 9.52
C VAL A 187 8.44 16.92 9.59
N LYS A 188 7.84 16.96 10.79
CA LYS A 188 6.45 16.53 10.99
C LYS A 188 5.47 17.44 10.26
N ARG A 189 4.36 16.87 9.81
CA ARG A 189 3.31 17.53 9.03
C ARG A 189 1.93 17.23 9.61
N LEU A 190 1.10 18.25 9.73
CA LEU A 190 -0.30 18.08 10.11
C LEU A 190 -1.13 17.91 8.85
N PHE A 191 -1.78 16.75 8.72
CA PHE A 191 -2.76 16.48 7.67
C PHE A 191 -4.16 16.65 8.25
N ALA A 192 -4.93 17.59 7.70
CA ALA A 192 -6.31 17.81 8.14
C ALA A 192 -7.22 16.62 7.83
N ILE A 193 -6.90 15.90 6.74
CA ILE A 193 -7.61 14.71 6.28
C ILE A 193 -6.64 13.52 6.36
N PRO A 194 -6.87 12.52 7.22
CA PRO A 194 -5.90 11.43 7.41
C PRO A 194 -5.61 10.61 6.13
N SER A 195 -6.59 10.43 5.23
CA SER A 195 -6.42 9.67 3.99
C SER A 195 -5.40 10.32 3.05
N THR A 196 -5.24 11.66 3.10
CA THR A 196 -4.26 12.36 2.26
C THR A 196 -2.82 12.07 2.69
N ALA A 197 -2.56 11.83 3.98
CA ALA A 197 -1.24 11.39 4.44
C ALA A 197 -0.86 10.02 3.86
N ALA A 198 -1.80 9.07 3.86
CA ALA A 198 -1.60 7.75 3.27
C ALA A 198 -1.36 7.85 1.76
N ALA A 199 -2.17 8.65 1.05
CA ALA A 199 -2.00 8.91 -0.37
C ALA A 199 -0.61 9.51 -0.68
N MET A 200 -0.12 10.43 0.16
CA MET A 200 1.19 11.02 -0.01
C MET A 200 2.33 10.03 0.25
N CYS A 201 2.20 9.14 1.24
CA CYS A 201 3.14 8.04 1.42
C CYS A 201 3.21 7.15 0.16
N MET A 202 2.07 6.86 -0.48
CA MET A 202 2.00 6.07 -1.71
C MET A 202 2.60 6.82 -2.91
N TYR A 203 2.43 8.14 -3.00
CA TYR A 203 3.10 8.98 -4.00
C TYR A 203 4.63 8.91 -3.90
N HIS A 204 5.18 9.04 -2.69
CA HIS A 204 6.63 8.95 -2.53
C HIS A 204 7.14 7.53 -2.76
N LEU A 205 6.37 6.49 -2.38
CA LEU A 205 6.68 5.11 -2.73
C LEU A 205 6.70 4.89 -4.25
N ALA A 206 5.72 5.42 -4.99
CA ALA A 206 5.66 5.33 -6.44
C ALA A 206 6.95 5.83 -7.11
N TYR A 207 7.47 6.96 -6.64
CA TYR A 207 8.77 7.47 -7.07
C TYR A 207 9.93 6.55 -6.73
N LEU A 208 10.00 6.03 -5.51
CA LEU A 208 11.05 5.08 -5.11
C LEU A 208 11.03 3.82 -5.99
N LEU A 209 9.84 3.33 -6.35
CA LEU A 209 9.70 2.17 -7.24
C LEU A 209 10.21 2.46 -8.66
N LEU A 210 9.97 3.67 -9.18
CA LEU A 210 10.42 4.08 -10.51
C LEU A 210 11.91 4.44 -10.57
N LEU A 211 12.47 4.93 -9.45
CA LEU A 211 13.83 5.45 -9.38
C LEU A 211 14.87 4.47 -8.82
N ALA A 212 14.46 3.47 -8.02
CA ALA A 212 15.42 2.70 -7.23
C ALA A 212 15.08 1.20 -7.08
N GLU A 213 13.96 0.71 -7.62
CA GLU A 213 13.53 -0.68 -7.44
C GLU A 213 13.36 -1.44 -8.76
N GLY A 214 13.33 -2.77 -8.66
CA GLY A 214 12.96 -3.68 -9.76
C GLY A 214 13.81 -3.58 -11.03
N ARG A 215 13.16 -3.80 -12.19
CA ARG A 215 13.81 -3.81 -13.52
C ARG A 215 13.84 -2.42 -14.12
N ASN A 216 14.74 -1.58 -13.59
CA ASN A 216 15.03 -0.27 -14.15
C ASN A 216 16.37 -0.26 -14.91
N PRO A 217 16.50 -0.92 -16.08
CA PRO A 217 17.78 -1.04 -16.80
C PRO A 217 18.38 0.32 -17.19
N SER A 218 17.53 1.33 -17.38
CA SER A 218 17.95 2.69 -17.68
C SER A 218 18.49 3.49 -16.49
N LEU A 219 18.46 2.92 -15.29
CA LEU A 219 19.09 3.48 -14.08
C LEU A 219 20.34 2.71 -13.67
N ALA A 220 20.77 1.72 -14.47
CA ALA A 220 21.94 0.89 -14.17
C ALA A 220 23.28 1.65 -14.10
N GLY A 221 23.28 2.97 -14.30
CA GLY A 221 24.47 3.83 -14.18
C GLY A 221 24.30 5.09 -13.32
N GLU A 222 23.09 5.65 -13.19
CA GLU A 222 22.86 6.93 -12.49
C GLU A 222 21.48 6.94 -11.82
N ILE A 223 21.37 6.26 -10.67
CA ILE A 223 20.23 6.47 -9.77
C ILE A 223 20.32 7.93 -9.26
N PRO A 224 19.29 8.77 -9.44
CA PRO A 224 19.27 10.14 -8.90
C PRO A 224 19.20 10.10 -7.36
N ARG A 225 20.34 9.87 -6.71
CA ARG A 225 20.41 9.60 -5.26
C ARG A 225 19.76 10.70 -4.43
N GLU A 226 19.91 11.96 -4.83
CA GLU A 226 19.29 13.11 -4.17
C GLU A 226 17.76 13.08 -4.24
N GLU A 227 17.19 12.73 -5.39
CA GLU A 227 15.74 12.62 -5.58
C GLU A 227 15.19 11.42 -4.79
N VAL A 228 15.83 10.25 -4.91
CA VAL A 228 15.48 9.04 -4.14
C VAL A 228 15.48 9.33 -2.64
N ASP A 229 16.52 9.98 -2.15
CA ASP A 229 16.64 10.34 -0.75
C ASP A 229 15.56 11.36 -0.32
N THR A 230 15.24 12.34 -1.18
CA THR A 230 14.14 13.30 -0.94
C THR A 230 12.79 12.60 -0.75
N HIS A 231 12.46 11.61 -1.61
CA HIS A 231 11.23 10.82 -1.45
C HIS A 231 11.28 9.96 -0.20
N ALA A 232 12.41 9.31 0.11
CA ALA A 232 12.56 8.49 1.31
C ALA A 232 12.39 9.31 2.61
N ARG A 233 13.02 10.50 2.68
CA ARG A 233 12.89 11.45 3.79
C ARG A 233 11.47 11.99 3.94
N SER A 234 10.77 12.19 2.82
CA SER A 234 9.37 12.63 2.83
C SER A 234 8.45 11.57 3.45
N VAL A 235 8.63 10.29 3.12
CA VAL A 235 7.91 9.19 3.77
C VAL A 235 8.18 9.16 5.27
N ALA A 236 9.45 9.24 5.68
CA ALA A 236 9.82 9.22 7.10
C ALA A 236 9.21 10.41 7.86
N SER A 237 9.18 11.59 7.23
CA SER A 237 8.56 12.81 7.75
C SER A 237 7.04 12.65 7.94
N ILE A 238 6.33 12.09 6.96
CA ILE A 238 4.89 11.83 7.04
C ILE A 238 4.61 10.78 8.12
N ALA A 239 5.34 9.67 8.13
CA ALA A 239 5.13 8.59 9.11
C ALA A 239 5.48 9.00 10.56
N SER A 240 6.38 9.97 10.74
CA SER A 240 6.70 10.54 12.06
C SER A 240 5.65 11.55 12.55
N SER A 241 4.67 11.87 11.71
CA SER A 241 3.61 12.84 12.00
C SER A 241 2.45 12.21 12.76
N PRO A 242 1.62 12.99 13.47
CA PRO A 242 0.42 12.48 14.14
C PRO A 242 -0.69 12.17 13.13
N ILE A 243 -0.53 11.07 12.39
CA ILE A 243 -1.51 10.57 11.41
C ILE A 243 -2.33 9.43 12.03
N SER A 244 -3.46 9.07 11.41
CA SER A 244 -4.32 8.01 11.93
C SER A 244 -3.64 6.64 11.87
N ASP A 245 -4.12 5.71 12.69
CA ASP A 245 -3.64 4.32 12.72
C ASP A 245 -3.81 3.63 11.36
N ALA A 246 -4.93 3.88 10.68
CA ALA A 246 -5.18 3.39 9.33
C ALA A 246 -4.14 3.92 8.33
N SER A 247 -3.76 5.19 8.41
CA SER A 247 -2.72 5.77 7.54
C SER A 247 -1.32 5.24 7.87
N LEU A 248 -1.04 4.90 9.13
CA LEU A 248 0.23 4.27 9.53
C LEU A 248 0.38 2.85 9.00
N VAL A 249 -0.70 2.05 8.97
CA VAL A 249 -0.69 0.73 8.30
C VAL A 249 -0.31 0.88 6.83
N GLN A 250 -0.87 1.87 6.14
CA GLN A 250 -0.53 2.15 4.74
C GLN A 250 0.89 2.69 4.55
N ALA A 251 1.45 3.37 5.54
CA ALA A 251 2.83 3.87 5.50
C ALA A 251 3.90 2.78 5.69
N ALA A 252 3.55 1.58 6.16
CA ALA A 252 4.51 0.51 6.43
C ALA A 252 5.29 0.05 5.19
N GLN A 253 4.62 -0.06 4.03
CA GLN A 253 5.27 -0.41 2.76
C GLN A 253 6.20 0.73 2.26
N PRO A 254 5.73 1.98 2.14
CA PRO A 254 6.57 3.15 1.88
C PRO A 254 7.79 3.24 2.80
N LEU A 255 7.62 3.03 4.11
CA LEU A 255 8.71 3.08 5.09
C LEU A 255 9.77 2.02 4.81
N TYR A 256 9.35 0.78 4.52
CA TYR A 256 10.27 -0.30 4.18
C TYR A 256 11.12 0.05 2.95
N HIS A 257 10.50 0.47 1.85
CA HIS A 257 11.22 0.83 0.63
C HIS A 257 12.11 2.05 0.83
N SER A 258 11.65 3.06 1.57
CA SER A 258 12.44 4.25 1.89
C SER A 258 13.68 3.90 2.71
N ALA A 259 13.57 3.00 3.69
CA ALA A 259 14.69 2.58 4.53
C ALA A 259 15.78 1.81 3.77
N LYS A 260 15.46 1.20 2.62
CA LYS A 260 16.45 0.58 1.73
C LYS A 260 17.39 1.61 1.12
N HIS A 261 16.88 2.82 0.82
CA HIS A 261 17.56 3.81 -0.01
C HIS A 261 18.00 5.08 0.71
N ILE A 262 17.50 5.35 1.92
CA ILE A 262 17.85 6.56 2.67
C ILE A 262 19.35 6.59 3.02
N SER A 263 19.92 7.80 3.05
CA SER A 263 21.38 7.98 3.04
C SER A 263 22.08 7.57 4.34
N THR A 264 21.62 8.04 5.50
CA THR A 264 22.42 7.91 6.73
C THR A 264 21.98 6.72 7.59
N VAL A 265 22.92 6.24 8.41
CA VAL A 265 22.67 5.15 9.36
C VAL A 265 21.62 5.56 10.40
N ALA A 266 21.72 6.78 10.94
CA ALA A 266 20.76 7.31 11.92
C ALA A 266 19.33 7.30 11.37
N GLU A 267 19.16 7.74 10.13
CA GLU A 267 17.87 7.70 9.44
C GLU A 267 17.33 6.29 9.29
N LYS A 268 18.16 5.33 8.85
CA LYS A 268 17.74 3.92 8.75
C LYS A 268 17.24 3.40 10.09
N PHE A 269 17.96 3.65 11.19
CA PHE A 269 17.52 3.26 12.53
C PHE A 269 16.21 3.93 12.93
N LYS A 270 16.03 5.21 12.61
CA LYS A 270 14.77 5.92 12.87
C LYS A 270 13.60 5.30 12.11
N MET A 271 13.78 4.92 10.86
CA MET A 271 12.75 4.23 10.06
C MET A 271 12.45 2.83 10.59
N TRP A 272 13.45 2.08 11.05
CA TRP A 272 13.22 0.79 11.71
C TRP A 272 12.42 0.94 13.00
N THR A 273 12.69 2.01 13.74
CA THR A 273 11.93 2.35 14.96
C THR A 273 10.47 2.63 14.63
N LEU A 274 10.20 3.44 13.59
CA LEU A 274 8.82 3.70 13.13
C LEU A 274 8.08 2.43 12.71
N LEU A 275 8.74 1.52 11.99
CA LEU A 275 8.16 0.21 11.65
C LEU A 275 7.85 -0.61 12.92
N GLY A 276 8.78 -0.64 13.88
CA GLY A 276 8.57 -1.31 15.16
C GLY A 276 7.43 -0.70 15.98
N GLU A 277 7.26 0.62 15.96
CA GLU A 277 6.15 1.33 16.59
C GLU A 277 4.80 0.96 15.94
N ILE A 278 4.76 0.82 14.61
CA ILE A 278 3.57 0.35 13.89
C ILE A 278 3.17 -1.06 14.36
N GLU A 279 4.12 -1.99 14.45
CA GLU A 279 3.84 -3.35 14.93
C GLU A 279 3.38 -3.36 16.39
N ASN A 280 4.14 -2.70 17.27
CA ASN A 280 3.84 -2.69 18.70
C ASN A 280 2.49 -2.04 19.04
N ARG A 281 2.09 -1.02 18.26
CA ARG A 281 0.87 -0.25 18.52
C ARG A 281 -0.35 -0.83 17.82
N LEU A 282 -0.19 -1.35 16.61
CA LEU A 282 -1.31 -1.73 15.72
C LEU A 282 -1.41 -3.24 15.47
N GLY A 283 -0.44 -4.04 15.93
CA GLY A 283 -0.36 -5.46 15.60
C GLY A 283 -0.03 -5.73 14.13
N PHE A 284 0.35 -4.72 13.35
CA PHE A 284 0.69 -4.88 11.95
C PHE A 284 2.12 -5.39 11.79
N HIS A 285 2.28 -6.65 11.42
CA HIS A 285 3.56 -7.35 11.40
C HIS A 285 4.58 -6.73 10.42
N THR A 286 5.60 -6.06 10.94
CA THR A 286 6.72 -5.47 10.20
C THR A 286 8.09 -6.05 10.58
N GLY A 287 8.18 -6.87 11.62
CA GLY A 287 9.44 -7.38 12.18
C GLY A 287 10.28 -8.18 11.18
N HIS A 288 9.65 -8.93 10.26
CA HIS A 288 10.38 -9.61 9.18
C HIS A 288 11.07 -8.61 8.24
N ARG A 289 10.41 -7.48 7.94
CA ARG A 289 10.96 -6.41 7.09
C ARG A 289 12.12 -5.69 7.75
N ILE A 290 12.01 -5.42 9.05
CA ILE A 290 13.12 -4.85 9.83
C ILE A 290 14.34 -5.79 9.76
N LYS A 291 14.14 -7.10 9.93
CA LYS A 291 15.23 -8.10 9.79
C LYS A 291 15.84 -8.09 8.39
N GLN A 292 15.03 -8.00 7.33
CA GLN A 292 15.53 -7.90 5.95
C GLN A 292 16.37 -6.63 5.74
N LEU A 293 15.91 -5.47 6.23
CA LEU A 293 16.65 -4.20 6.14
C LEU A 293 17.99 -4.28 6.88
N GLN A 294 18.00 -4.88 8.08
CA GLN A 294 19.22 -5.08 8.87
C GLN A 294 20.21 -6.03 8.18
N GLN A 295 19.73 -7.07 7.50
CA GLN A 295 20.57 -7.97 6.73
C GLN A 295 21.19 -7.27 5.52
N GLN A 296 20.38 -6.51 4.77
CA GLN A 296 20.87 -5.71 3.64
C GLN A 296 21.91 -4.69 4.08
N PHE A 297 21.71 -4.04 5.24
CA PHE A 297 22.67 -3.09 5.79
C PHE A 297 24.02 -3.72 6.13
N LYS A 298 24.05 -4.98 6.60
CA LYS A 298 25.30 -5.70 6.91
C LYS A 298 26.10 -6.14 5.67
N LEU A 299 25.50 -6.09 4.48
CA LEU A 299 26.13 -6.47 3.22
C LEU A 299 26.78 -5.29 2.48
N VAL A 300 26.64 -4.06 3.00
CA VAL A 300 27.23 -2.81 2.50
C VAL A 300 28.44 -2.46 3.37
#